data_AF-A0A6I0DIV8-F1
#
_entry.id   AF-A0A6I0DIV8-F1
#
_cell.length_a   1.000
_cell.length_b   1.000
_cell.length_c   1.000
_cell.angle_alpha   90.00
_cell.angle_beta   90.00
_cell.angle_gamma   90.00
#
_symmetry.space_group_name_H-M   'P 1'
#
loop_
_entity.id
_entity.type
_entity.pdbx_description
1 polymer ?
#
loop_
_entity_poly.entity_id
_entity_poly.type
_entity_poly.pdbx_seq_one_letter_code
_entity_poly.pdbx_strand_id
1 'polypeptide(L)'
;MNIEQFAIAIMADNQRPELRPYLQGNLDSLCGIYALINSIRWALRNELVSAKGDHWEELFRKLTNHAIKNRGDLELVSHGVTLYTMIALTHIARDHMRERHKIELMFRRPFAQSKPLEAGQTLETIEACLHQPNTAVLAAIYGTLDHWCVVKQLDGQHAYLFDSDRLFRLPRSAFQPQEFIERHKRRAHVQPGSIIAMQIAHAAIPDSTIVSSNST
;
A
#
# COMPACT_ATOMS: atom_id res chain seq x y z
N MET A 1 30.96 0.58 -11.52
CA MET A 1 30.68 -0.02 -10.20
C MET A 1 31.74 -1.07 -9.96
N ASN A 2 32.60 -0.89 -8.95
CA ASN A 2 33.70 -1.82 -8.67
C ASN A 2 33.24 -2.97 -7.75
N ILE A 3 34.05 -4.01 -7.64
CA ILE A 3 33.75 -5.23 -6.88
C ILE A 3 33.50 -4.92 -5.39
N GLU A 4 34.17 -3.91 -4.84
CA GLU A 4 33.98 -3.49 -3.44
C GLU A 4 32.63 -2.80 -3.21
N GLN A 5 32.19 -1.93 -4.13
CA GLN A 5 30.87 -1.31 -4.10
C GLN A 5 29.75 -2.36 -4.22
N PHE A 6 29.99 -3.40 -5.03
CA PHE A 6 29.05 -4.53 -5.17
C PHE A 6 28.99 -5.39 -3.90
N ALA A 7 30.15 -5.67 -3.28
CA ALA A 7 30.22 -6.39 -2.01
C ALA A 7 29.58 -5.59 -0.85
N ILE A 8 29.80 -4.27 -0.79
CA ILE A 8 29.17 -3.38 0.20
C ILE A 8 27.66 -3.33 0.00
N ALA A 9 27.17 -3.26 -1.25
CA ALA A 9 25.74 -3.30 -1.55
C ALA A 9 25.11 -4.64 -1.12
N ILE A 10 25.76 -5.77 -1.38
CA ILE A 10 25.30 -7.11 -0.96
C ILE A 10 25.33 -7.26 0.57
N MET A 11 26.37 -6.75 1.23
CA MET A 11 26.47 -6.78 2.70
C MET A 11 25.40 -5.89 3.36
N ALA A 12 25.11 -4.72 2.76
CA ALA A 12 24.04 -3.84 3.22
C ALA A 12 22.63 -4.44 2.99
N ASP A 13 22.46 -5.26 1.95
CA ASP A 13 21.21 -5.97 1.67
C ASP A 13 21.01 -7.15 2.65
N ASN A 14 22.07 -7.92 2.94
CA ASN A 14 22.05 -9.07 3.86
C ASN A 14 21.85 -8.70 5.34
N GLN A 15 21.96 -7.42 5.72
CA GLN A 15 21.70 -6.95 7.10
C GLN A 15 20.32 -6.31 7.28
N ARG A 16 19.50 -6.22 6.23
CA ARG A 16 18.13 -5.72 6.38
C ARG A 16 17.25 -6.82 6.97
N PRO A 17 16.65 -6.62 8.15
CA PRO A 17 15.69 -7.58 8.67
C PRO A 17 14.57 -7.75 7.63
N GLU A 18 14.28 -9.00 7.28
CA GLU A 18 13.25 -9.34 6.30
C GLU A 18 11.95 -8.60 6.66
N LEU A 19 11.52 -7.68 5.78
CA LEU A 19 10.34 -6.88 6.02
C LEU A 19 9.12 -7.82 5.99
N ARG A 20 8.45 -7.97 7.14
CA ARG A 20 7.23 -8.77 7.30
C ARG A 20 6.02 -7.90 7.60
N PRO A 21 4.82 -8.25 7.09
CA PRO A 21 3.61 -7.47 7.36
C PRO A 21 3.25 -7.51 8.84
N TYR A 22 2.57 -6.46 9.30
CA TYR A 22 1.79 -6.56 10.53
C TYR A 22 0.59 -7.46 10.27
N LEU A 23 0.31 -8.36 11.21
CA LEU A 23 -0.77 -9.34 11.12
C LEU A 23 -1.96 -8.85 11.94
N GLN A 24 -3.16 -9.10 11.42
CA GLN A 24 -4.40 -8.88 12.18
C GLN A 24 -4.69 -10.06 13.11
N GLY A 25 -5.60 -9.87 14.07
CA GLY A 25 -6.08 -10.93 14.95
C GLY A 25 -7.14 -11.79 14.26
N ASN A 26 -7.31 -13.03 14.74
CA ASN A 26 -8.21 -14.00 14.13
C ASN A 26 -9.71 -13.67 14.27
N LEU A 27 -10.06 -12.74 15.15
CA LEU A 27 -11.45 -12.40 15.50
C LEU A 27 -11.80 -10.94 15.20
N ASP A 28 -10.86 -10.18 14.63
CA ASP A 28 -11.07 -8.79 14.28
C ASP A 28 -11.14 -8.61 12.76
N SER A 29 -11.95 -7.64 12.33
CA SER A 29 -12.10 -7.29 10.91
C SER A 29 -11.19 -6.10 10.53
N LEU A 30 -10.04 -5.93 11.19
CA LEU A 30 -9.19 -4.74 11.02
C LEU A 30 -8.29 -4.79 9.77
N CYS A 31 -8.52 -5.72 8.83
CA CYS A 31 -7.73 -5.89 7.62
C CYS A 31 -7.48 -4.57 6.88
N GLY A 32 -8.46 -3.67 6.79
CA GLY A 32 -8.29 -2.36 6.15
C GLY A 32 -7.28 -1.46 6.87
N ILE A 33 -7.26 -1.44 8.20
CA ILE A 33 -6.29 -0.65 8.98
C ILE A 33 -4.88 -1.21 8.76
N TYR A 34 -4.74 -2.54 8.85
CA TYR A 34 -3.45 -3.20 8.63
C TYR A 34 -2.98 -3.06 7.20
N ALA A 35 -3.85 -3.20 6.19
CA ALA A 35 -3.52 -3.02 4.79
C ALA A 35 -2.99 -1.60 4.52
N LEU A 36 -3.60 -0.56 5.10
CA LEU A 36 -3.08 0.80 4.98
C LEU A 36 -1.68 0.93 5.59
N ILE A 37 -1.47 0.47 6.82
CA ILE A 37 -0.14 0.50 7.45
C ILE A 37 0.88 -0.30 6.64
N ASN A 38 0.54 -1.52 6.24
CA ASN A 38 1.40 -2.42 5.50
C ASN A 38 1.74 -1.87 4.10
N SER A 39 0.83 -1.15 3.46
CA SER A 39 1.11 -0.49 2.18
C SER A 39 2.20 0.56 2.32
N ILE A 40 2.11 1.41 3.35
CA ILE A 40 3.11 2.44 3.68
C ILE A 40 4.44 1.79 3.97
N ARG A 41 4.45 0.75 4.81
CA ARG A 41 5.67 -0.01 5.14
C ARG A 41 6.31 -0.64 3.92
N TRP A 42 5.51 -1.20 3.02
CA TRP A 42 6.02 -1.80 1.78
C TRP A 42 6.65 -0.77 0.84
N ALA A 43 6.01 0.38 0.66
CA ALA A 43 6.61 1.45 -0.13
C ALA A 43 7.90 1.98 0.50
N LEU A 44 7.98 2.01 1.85
CA LEU A 44 9.16 2.39 2.62
C LEU A 44 10.17 1.24 2.79
N ARG A 45 10.05 0.09 2.11
CA ARG A 45 10.87 -1.11 2.36
C ARG A 45 12.40 -0.91 2.31
N ASN A 46 12.86 0.17 1.68
CA ASN A 46 14.27 0.54 1.59
C ASN A 46 14.71 1.57 2.65
N GLU A 47 13.78 2.05 3.48
CA GLU A 47 13.96 3.06 4.52
C GLU A 47 13.89 2.43 5.92
N LEU A 48 14.72 2.91 6.85
CA LEU A 48 14.76 2.41 8.23
C LEU A 48 13.42 2.54 8.96
N VAL A 49 12.64 3.58 8.64
CA VAL A 49 11.31 3.83 9.23
C VAL A 49 10.31 2.69 8.96
N SER A 50 10.53 1.86 7.93
CA SER A 50 9.66 0.70 7.64
C SER A 50 9.76 -0.43 8.65
N ALA A 51 10.84 -0.46 9.44
CA ALA A 51 11.03 -1.41 10.53
C ALA A 51 9.89 -1.30 11.55
N LYS A 52 9.60 -2.41 12.25
CA LYS A 52 8.59 -2.42 13.32
C LYS A 52 9.02 -1.49 14.45
N GLY A 53 8.06 -0.85 15.10
CA GLY A 53 8.29 0.02 16.25
C GLY A 53 7.04 0.79 16.66
N ASP A 54 7.15 1.51 17.77
CA ASP A 54 6.04 2.21 18.45
C ASP A 54 5.35 3.26 17.56
N HIS A 55 6.05 3.82 16.56
CA HIS A 55 5.46 4.78 15.63
C HIS A 55 4.34 4.16 14.77
N TRP A 56 4.44 2.87 14.44
CA TRP A 56 3.36 2.17 13.74
C TRP A 56 2.16 1.91 14.65
N GLU A 57 2.40 1.65 15.94
CA GLU A 57 1.32 1.54 16.94
C GLU A 57 0.62 2.89 17.15
N GLU A 58 1.39 3.99 17.14
CA GLU A 58 0.85 5.34 17.18
C GLU A 58 -0.06 5.61 15.97
N LEU A 59 0.38 5.26 14.75
CA LEU A 59 -0.42 5.37 13.55
C LEU A 59 -1.67 4.49 13.63
N PHE A 60 -1.54 3.22 14.03
CA PHE A 60 -2.66 2.31 14.23
C PHE A 60 -3.73 2.90 15.17
N ARG A 61 -3.30 3.44 16.31
CA ARG A 61 -4.18 4.11 17.28
C ARG A 61 -4.83 5.35 16.69
N LYS A 62 -4.13 6.17 15.89
CA LYS A 62 -4.72 7.34 15.23
C LYS A 62 -5.79 6.93 14.21
N LEU A 63 -5.50 5.92 13.39
CA LEU A 63 -6.42 5.42 12.37
C LEU A 63 -7.70 4.84 13.00
N THR A 64 -7.56 3.96 13.99
CA THR A 64 -8.70 3.35 14.69
C THR A 64 -9.52 4.37 15.48
N ASN A 65 -8.88 5.31 16.20
CA ASN A 65 -9.59 6.39 16.88
C ASN A 65 -10.35 7.28 15.90
N HIS A 66 -9.77 7.62 14.75
CA HIS A 66 -10.46 8.44 13.76
C HIS A 66 -11.69 7.72 13.20
N ALA A 67 -11.56 6.43 12.84
CA ALA A 67 -12.68 5.64 12.37
C ALA A 67 -13.81 5.57 13.42
N ILE A 68 -13.49 5.25 14.68
CA ILE A 68 -14.50 5.07 15.73
C ILE A 68 -15.07 6.42 16.19
N LYS A 69 -14.23 7.36 16.62
CA LYS A 69 -14.65 8.58 17.32
C LYS A 69 -15.11 9.68 16.37
N ASN A 70 -14.43 9.84 15.24
CA ASN A 70 -14.67 10.96 14.33
C ASN A 70 -15.68 10.60 13.24
N ARG A 71 -15.79 9.30 12.90
CA ARG A 71 -16.69 8.82 11.84
C ARG A 71 -17.83 7.97 12.36
N GLY A 72 -17.82 7.59 13.63
CA GLY A 72 -18.88 6.78 14.23
C GLY A 72 -18.90 5.34 13.71
N ASP A 73 -17.76 4.82 13.23
CA ASP A 73 -17.64 3.46 12.71
C ASP A 73 -17.57 2.45 13.87
N LEU A 74 -18.67 2.34 14.61
CA LEU A 74 -18.80 1.46 15.78
C LEU A 74 -18.67 -0.02 15.40
N GLU A 75 -18.92 -0.33 14.13
CA GLU A 75 -18.86 -1.67 13.55
C GLU A 75 -17.48 -2.02 12.98
N LEU A 76 -16.47 -1.14 13.08
CA LEU A 76 -15.14 -1.36 12.52
C LEU A 76 -14.52 -2.72 12.88
N VAL A 77 -14.66 -3.14 14.13
CA VAL A 77 -14.07 -4.40 14.62
C VAL A 77 -14.81 -5.61 14.05
N SER A 78 -16.09 -5.47 13.74
CA SER A 78 -16.97 -6.55 13.26
C SER A 78 -17.02 -6.63 11.74
N HIS A 79 -17.05 -5.49 11.04
CA HIS A 79 -17.33 -5.37 9.61
C HIS A 79 -16.18 -4.73 8.81
N GLY A 80 -15.14 -4.26 9.49
CA GLY A 80 -13.94 -3.71 8.87
C GLY A 80 -14.15 -2.33 8.24
N VAL A 81 -13.32 -2.03 7.24
CA VAL A 81 -13.20 -0.68 6.66
C VAL A 81 -13.90 -0.62 5.31
N THR A 82 -14.90 0.25 5.18
CA THR A 82 -15.48 0.59 3.87
C THR A 82 -14.53 1.41 3.00
N LEU A 83 -14.74 1.46 1.68
CA LEU A 83 -13.97 2.36 0.80
C LEU A 83 -14.01 3.83 1.25
N TYR A 84 -15.18 4.30 1.72
CA TYR A 84 -15.33 5.68 2.19
C TYR A 84 -14.49 5.93 3.45
N THR A 85 -14.48 4.99 4.39
CA THR A 85 -13.61 5.06 5.57
C THR A 85 -12.14 4.95 5.16
N MET A 86 -11.77 4.05 4.23
CA MET A 86 -10.39 3.92 3.72
C MET A 86 -9.87 5.25 3.15
N ILE A 87 -10.66 5.96 2.33
CA ILE A 87 -10.27 7.26 1.76
C ILE A 87 -10.03 8.31 2.86
N ALA A 88 -10.83 8.33 3.92
CA ALA A 88 -10.59 9.24 5.04
C ALA A 88 -9.29 8.87 5.78
N LEU A 89 -9.06 7.58 5.99
CA LEU A 89 -7.88 7.07 6.67
C LEU A 89 -6.58 7.33 5.91
N THR A 90 -6.59 7.35 4.56
CA THR A 90 -5.38 7.73 3.80
C THR A 90 -4.96 9.18 4.07
N HIS A 91 -5.91 10.10 4.29
CA HIS A 91 -5.58 11.47 4.70
C HIS A 91 -4.94 11.51 6.09
N ILE A 92 -5.49 10.77 7.05
CA ILE A 92 -4.92 10.67 8.40
C ILE A 92 -3.51 10.07 8.36
N ALA A 93 -3.29 9.03 7.56
CA ALA A 93 -1.98 8.44 7.37
C ALA A 93 -0.99 9.41 6.73
N ARG A 94 -1.40 10.13 5.68
CA ARG A 94 -0.57 11.16 5.04
C ARG A 94 -0.15 12.23 6.04
N ASP A 95 -1.10 12.78 6.79
CA ASP A 95 -0.83 13.85 7.75
C ASP A 95 0.09 13.37 8.87
N HIS A 96 -0.15 12.16 9.40
CA HIS A 96 0.75 11.52 10.37
C HIS A 96 2.17 11.37 9.83
N MET A 97 2.35 10.81 8.64
CA MET A 97 3.67 10.56 8.06
C MET A 97 4.41 11.87 7.75
N ARG A 98 3.70 12.89 7.26
CA ARG A 98 4.27 14.22 7.01
C ARG A 98 4.73 14.88 8.31
N GLU A 99 3.90 14.87 9.35
CA GLU A 99 4.20 15.55 10.61
C GLU A 99 5.31 14.85 11.40
N ARG A 100 5.18 13.52 11.57
CA ARG A 100 6.01 12.67 12.44
C ARG A 100 7.33 12.29 11.79
N HIS A 101 7.33 12.03 10.48
CA HIS A 101 8.46 11.42 9.77
C HIS A 101 8.99 12.26 8.60
N LYS A 102 8.34 13.39 8.28
CA LYS A 102 8.68 14.23 7.11
C LYS A 102 8.61 13.46 5.79
N ILE A 103 7.72 12.49 5.72
CA ILE A 103 7.48 11.65 4.53
C ILE A 103 6.16 12.06 3.91
N GLU A 104 6.20 12.45 2.63
CA GLU A 104 5.00 12.81 1.89
C GLU A 104 4.41 11.59 1.18
N LEU A 105 3.20 11.22 1.57
CA LEU A 105 2.45 10.12 0.95
C LEU A 105 1.49 10.65 -0.11
N MET A 106 1.59 10.09 -1.31
CA MET A 106 0.63 10.32 -2.39
C MET A 106 -0.27 9.10 -2.56
N PHE A 107 -1.57 9.32 -2.46
CA PHE A 107 -2.59 8.32 -2.77
C PHE A 107 -3.35 8.74 -4.02
N ARG A 108 -3.47 7.83 -4.98
CA ARG A 108 -4.24 8.02 -6.22
C ARG A 108 -5.25 6.90 -6.36
N ARG A 109 -6.44 7.24 -6.85
CA ARG A 109 -7.51 6.28 -7.17
C ARG A 109 -7.71 6.28 -8.68
N PRO A 110 -7.07 5.35 -9.41
CA PRO A 110 -7.06 5.37 -10.88
C PRO A 110 -8.46 5.30 -11.50
N PHE A 111 -9.40 4.67 -10.80
CA PHE A 111 -10.78 4.48 -11.24
C PHE A 111 -11.78 5.23 -10.34
N ALA A 112 -11.39 6.38 -9.79
CA ALA A 112 -12.30 7.20 -8.97
C ALA A 112 -13.46 7.80 -9.78
N GLN A 113 -13.20 8.16 -11.04
CA GLN A 113 -14.13 8.87 -11.92
C GLN A 113 -14.43 8.09 -13.21
N SER A 114 -13.84 6.91 -13.38
CA SER A 114 -13.98 6.08 -14.58
C SER A 114 -14.04 4.60 -14.19
N LYS A 115 -14.52 3.79 -15.12
CA LYS A 115 -14.48 2.33 -15.03
C LYS A 115 -13.51 1.78 -16.06
N PRO A 116 -12.88 0.63 -15.79
CA PRO A 116 -12.11 -0.07 -16.80
C PRO A 116 -13.00 -0.45 -17.99
N LEU A 117 -12.47 -0.29 -19.20
CA LEU A 117 -13.12 -0.64 -20.46
C LEU A 117 -12.82 -2.10 -20.85
N GLU A 118 -11.73 -2.65 -20.34
CA GLU A 118 -11.24 -3.98 -20.66
C GLU A 118 -10.86 -4.77 -19.40
N ALA A 119 -10.91 -6.11 -19.49
CA ALA A 119 -10.64 -7.02 -18.38
C ALA A 119 -9.21 -6.85 -17.80
N GLY A 120 -8.24 -6.52 -18.64
CA GLY A 120 -6.83 -6.37 -18.27
C GLY A 120 -6.50 -5.03 -17.60
N GLN A 121 -7.33 -4.01 -17.79
CA GLN A 121 -6.96 -2.62 -17.48
C GLN A 121 -6.68 -2.38 -15.98
N THR A 122 -7.39 -3.07 -15.09
CA THR A 122 -7.10 -3.00 -13.65
C THR A 122 -5.73 -3.56 -13.32
N LEU A 123 -5.39 -4.74 -13.86
CA LEU A 123 -4.09 -5.37 -13.67
C LEU A 123 -2.95 -4.54 -14.27
N GLU A 124 -3.13 -4.03 -15.49
CA GLU A 124 -2.17 -3.14 -16.14
C GLU A 124 -1.92 -1.87 -15.33
N THR A 125 -2.97 -1.30 -14.73
CA THR A 125 -2.86 -0.14 -13.85
C THR A 125 -2.08 -0.45 -12.57
N ILE A 126 -2.35 -1.62 -11.97
CA ILE A 126 -1.60 -2.09 -10.79
C ILE A 126 -0.13 -2.30 -11.16
N GLU A 127 0.13 -2.98 -12.28
CA GLU A 127 1.45 -3.27 -12.80
C GLU A 127 2.25 -1.99 -13.09
N ALA A 128 1.64 -1.02 -13.77
CA ALA A 128 2.24 0.28 -14.04
C ALA A 128 2.62 1.04 -12.76
N CYS A 129 1.80 0.95 -11.70
CA CYS A 129 2.13 1.52 -10.39
C CYS A 129 3.31 0.81 -9.74
N LEU A 130 3.34 -0.53 -9.76
CA LEU A 130 4.36 -1.33 -9.09
C LEU A 130 5.72 -1.29 -9.80
N HIS A 131 5.77 -0.91 -11.07
CA HIS A 131 7.02 -0.63 -11.78
C HIS A 131 7.75 0.63 -11.29
N GLN A 132 7.05 1.53 -10.60
CA GLN A 132 7.68 2.70 -10.00
C GLN A 132 8.32 2.35 -8.64
N PRO A 133 9.47 2.95 -8.28
CA PRO A 133 10.06 2.75 -6.96
C PRO A 133 9.14 3.29 -5.86
N ASN A 134 9.28 2.76 -4.65
CA ASN A 134 8.62 3.29 -3.45
C ASN A 134 7.08 3.39 -3.59
N THR A 135 6.48 2.39 -4.23
CA THR A 135 5.03 2.25 -4.39
C THR A 135 4.49 1.01 -3.70
N ALA A 136 3.18 1.04 -3.46
CA ALA A 136 2.35 -0.10 -3.09
C ALA A 136 0.95 0.11 -3.65
N VAL A 137 0.18 -0.96 -3.83
CA VAL A 137 -1.22 -0.86 -4.22
C VAL A 137 -2.10 -1.50 -3.16
N LEU A 138 -3.06 -0.74 -2.62
CA LEU A 138 -4.14 -1.29 -1.82
C LEU A 138 -5.30 -1.67 -2.74
N ALA A 139 -5.92 -2.80 -2.47
CA ALA A 139 -7.13 -3.24 -3.18
C ALA A 139 -8.08 -3.95 -2.22
N ALA A 140 -9.38 -3.69 -2.39
CA ALA A 140 -10.42 -4.48 -1.74
C ALA A 140 -10.87 -5.59 -2.68
N ILE A 141 -10.74 -6.83 -2.20
CA ILE A 141 -11.22 -8.03 -2.89
C ILE A 141 -12.56 -8.41 -2.31
N TYR A 142 -13.49 -8.77 -3.19
CA TYR A 142 -14.87 -9.12 -2.89
C TYR A 142 -15.23 -10.51 -3.44
N GLY A 143 -16.29 -11.12 -2.91
CA GLY A 143 -16.79 -12.44 -3.32
C GLY A 143 -16.58 -13.47 -2.22
N THR A 144 -15.87 -14.55 -2.50
CA THR A 144 -15.47 -15.56 -1.50
C THR A 144 -14.40 -15.06 -0.53
N LEU A 145 -13.87 -13.87 -0.80
CA LEU A 145 -12.95 -13.14 0.05
C LEU A 145 -13.51 -11.71 0.14
N ASP A 146 -13.64 -11.16 1.34
CA ASP A 146 -14.07 -9.79 1.61
C ASP A 146 -12.95 -9.11 2.42
N HIS A 147 -11.94 -8.59 1.72
CA HIS A 147 -10.63 -8.32 2.33
C HIS A 147 -9.89 -7.17 1.66
N TRP A 148 -9.32 -6.28 2.47
CA TRP A 148 -8.32 -5.31 2.02
C TRP A 148 -6.93 -5.93 2.05
N CYS A 149 -6.23 -5.88 0.92
CA CYS A 149 -4.87 -6.41 0.80
C CYS A 149 -3.92 -5.40 0.17
N VAL A 150 -2.62 -5.68 0.29
CA VAL A 150 -1.55 -4.91 -0.35
C VAL A 150 -0.93 -5.75 -1.44
N VAL A 151 -1.06 -5.34 -2.69
CA VAL A 151 -0.34 -5.94 -3.82
C VAL A 151 1.06 -5.34 -3.88
N LYS A 152 2.07 -6.21 -3.85
CA LYS A 152 3.48 -5.80 -3.93
C LYS A 152 4.17 -6.16 -5.23
N GLN A 153 3.66 -7.16 -5.94
CA GLN A 153 4.23 -7.65 -7.19
C GLN A 153 3.17 -8.41 -7.98
N LEU A 154 3.28 -8.36 -9.30
CA LEU A 154 2.53 -9.22 -10.22
C LEU A 154 3.52 -10.11 -10.98
N ASP A 155 3.11 -11.33 -11.29
CA ASP A 155 3.73 -12.16 -12.34
C ASP A 155 2.66 -12.53 -13.39
N GLY A 156 2.99 -13.45 -14.31
CA GLY A 156 2.07 -13.89 -15.36
C GLY A 156 0.78 -14.57 -14.87
N GLN A 157 0.72 -15.03 -13.62
CA GLN A 157 -0.37 -15.85 -13.08
C GLN A 157 -0.97 -15.30 -11.76
N HIS A 158 -0.17 -14.62 -10.95
CA HIS A 158 -0.49 -14.26 -9.58
C HIS A 158 -0.18 -12.79 -9.27
N ALA A 159 -0.93 -12.27 -8.30
CA ALA A 159 -0.57 -11.11 -7.52
C ALA A 159 -0.01 -11.56 -6.18
N TYR A 160 1.20 -11.13 -5.85
CA TYR A 160 1.84 -11.39 -4.57
C TYR A 160 1.51 -10.29 -3.58
N LEU A 161 1.22 -10.69 -2.34
CA LEU A 161 0.65 -9.80 -1.34
C LEU A 161 1.60 -9.56 -0.16
N PHE A 162 1.45 -8.39 0.45
CA PHE A 162 2.07 -8.02 1.72
C PHE A 162 0.97 -7.87 2.78
N ASP A 163 0.39 -9.02 3.13
CA ASP A 163 -0.96 -9.09 3.70
C ASP A 163 -1.02 -9.34 5.21
N SER A 164 -2.08 -8.84 5.85
CA SER A 164 -2.30 -8.98 7.30
C SER A 164 -2.96 -10.29 7.70
N ASP A 165 -3.61 -11.01 6.78
CA ASP A 165 -4.27 -12.29 7.02
C ASP A 165 -3.45 -13.48 6.48
N ARG A 166 -2.13 -13.26 6.31
CA ARG A 166 -1.16 -14.27 5.82
C ARG A 166 -1.46 -14.78 4.41
N LEU A 167 -2.33 -14.12 3.65
CA LEU A 167 -2.50 -14.40 2.23
C LEU A 167 -1.22 -14.04 1.49
N PHE A 168 -0.55 -15.04 0.91
CA PHE A 168 0.71 -14.81 0.21
C PHE A 168 0.51 -14.34 -1.23
N ARG A 169 -0.51 -14.88 -1.91
CA ARG A 169 -0.83 -14.56 -3.30
C ARG A 169 -2.29 -14.83 -3.62
N LEU A 170 -2.79 -14.16 -4.65
CA LEU A 170 -4.09 -14.40 -5.27
C LEU A 170 -3.91 -14.56 -6.79
N PRO A 171 -4.79 -15.29 -7.48
CA PRO A 171 -4.75 -15.35 -8.95
C PRO A 171 -5.02 -13.96 -9.53
N ARG A 172 -4.44 -13.63 -10.69
CA ARG A 172 -4.69 -12.35 -11.39
C ARG A 172 -6.17 -12.06 -11.61
N SER A 173 -6.99 -13.09 -11.82
CA SER A 173 -8.44 -12.96 -11.98
C SER A 173 -9.14 -12.36 -10.76
N ALA A 174 -8.58 -12.46 -9.55
CA ALA A 174 -9.11 -11.79 -8.36
C ALA A 174 -9.03 -10.27 -8.45
N PHE A 175 -8.16 -9.73 -9.31
CA PHE A 175 -7.99 -8.29 -9.54
C PHE A 175 -8.65 -7.83 -10.83
N GLN A 176 -9.55 -8.65 -11.39
CA GLN A 176 -10.41 -8.24 -12.49
C GLN A 176 -11.76 -7.74 -11.96
N PRO A 177 -12.39 -6.77 -12.64
CA PRO A 177 -13.75 -6.36 -12.34
C PRO A 177 -14.73 -7.51 -12.55
N GLN A 178 -15.76 -7.60 -11.71
CA GLN A 178 -16.73 -8.70 -11.74
C GLN A 178 -17.40 -8.88 -13.10
N GLU A 179 -17.67 -7.78 -13.80
CA GLU A 179 -18.31 -7.73 -15.11
C GLU A 179 -17.53 -8.48 -16.19
N PHE A 180 -16.20 -8.55 -16.06
CA PHE A 180 -15.32 -9.23 -17.02
C PHE A 180 -15.03 -10.69 -16.67
N ILE A 181 -15.53 -11.18 -15.54
CA ILE A 181 -15.35 -12.56 -15.11
C ILE A 181 -16.60 -13.36 -15.47
N GLU A 182 -16.43 -14.53 -16.08
CA GLU A 182 -17.53 -15.46 -16.34
C GLU A 182 -18.24 -15.87 -15.04
N ARG A 183 -19.58 -15.89 -15.03
CA ARG A 183 -20.39 -16.04 -13.80
C ARG A 183 -19.98 -17.23 -12.92
N HIS A 184 -19.64 -18.37 -13.50
CA HIS A 184 -19.24 -19.58 -12.77
C HIS A 184 -17.78 -19.54 -12.26
N LYS A 185 -16.97 -18.60 -12.73
CA LYS A 185 -15.59 -18.36 -12.30
C LYS A 185 -15.45 -17.20 -11.31
N ARG A 186 -16.54 -16.47 -11.00
CA ARG A 186 -16.59 -15.33 -10.06
C ARG A 186 -16.42 -15.76 -8.61
N ARG A 187 -15.22 -16.19 -8.24
CA ARG A 187 -14.86 -16.50 -6.86
C ARG A 187 -14.46 -15.24 -6.10
N ALA A 188 -13.45 -14.54 -6.60
CA ALA A 188 -12.96 -13.29 -6.05
C ALA A 188 -12.82 -12.27 -7.17
N HIS A 189 -13.05 -11.00 -6.87
CA HIS A 189 -12.96 -9.90 -7.82
C HIS A 189 -12.63 -8.60 -7.09
N VAL A 190 -12.11 -7.62 -7.82
CA VAL A 190 -11.86 -6.27 -7.29
C VAL A 190 -12.98 -5.36 -7.74
N GLN A 191 -13.37 -4.40 -6.91
CA GLN A 191 -14.08 -3.23 -7.41
C GLN A 191 -13.03 -2.19 -7.86
N PRO A 192 -13.00 -1.75 -9.12
CA PRO A 192 -11.96 -0.84 -9.62
C PRO A 192 -11.79 0.42 -8.77
N GLY A 193 -12.91 0.99 -8.30
CA GLY A 193 -12.90 2.18 -7.44
C GLY A 193 -12.23 2.00 -6.08
N SER A 194 -11.99 0.74 -5.66
CA SER A 194 -11.27 0.37 -4.43
C SER A 194 -9.75 0.22 -4.62
N ILE A 195 -9.25 0.28 -5.86
CA ILE A 195 -7.82 0.30 -6.13
C ILE A 195 -7.26 1.67 -5.74
N ILE A 196 -6.32 1.65 -4.80
CA ILE A 196 -5.60 2.84 -4.33
C ILE A 196 -4.11 2.61 -4.59
N ALA A 197 -3.58 3.35 -5.55
CA ALA A 197 -2.15 3.42 -5.82
C ALA A 197 -1.50 4.37 -4.81
N MET A 198 -0.45 3.92 -4.14
CA MET A 198 0.29 4.71 -3.17
C MET A 198 1.74 4.85 -3.61
N GLN A 199 2.29 6.04 -3.45
CA GLN A 199 3.68 6.36 -3.73
C GLN A 199 4.23 7.32 -2.66
N ILE A 200 5.51 7.20 -2.33
CA ILE A 200 6.22 8.20 -1.54
C ILE A 200 6.79 9.25 -2.48
N ALA A 201 6.47 10.52 -2.24
CA ALA A 201 7.15 11.61 -2.93
C ALA A 201 8.51 11.83 -2.25
N HIS A 202 9.60 11.74 -3.01
CA HIS A 202 10.87 12.25 -2.53
C HIS A 202 10.76 13.78 -2.42
N ALA A 203 11.17 14.34 -1.28
CA ALA A 203 11.44 15.76 -1.22
C ALA A 203 12.48 16.08 -2.30
N ALA A 204 12.16 17.00 -3.21
CA ALA A 204 13.18 17.57 -4.07
C ALA A 204 14.29 18.10 -3.16
N ILE A 205 15.51 17.59 -3.34
CA ILE A 205 16.68 18.21 -2.71
C ILE A 205 16.69 19.64 -3.25
N PRO A 206 16.60 20.69 -2.40
CA PRO A 206 16.79 22.04 -2.90
C PRO A 206 18.21 22.09 -3.49
N ASP A 207 18.31 22.41 -4.78
CA ASP A 207 19.58 22.66 -5.45
C ASP A 207 20.37 23.63 -4.57
N SER A 208 21.42 23.13 -3.93
CA SER A 208 22.40 23.99 -3.27
C SER A 208 23.06 24.78 -4.38
N THR A 209 22.63 26.03 -4.51
CA THR A 209 23.17 27.02 -5.42
C THR A 209 24.69 26.97 -5.37
N ILE A 210 25.28 26.60 -6.50
CA ILE A 210 26.71 26.74 -6.76
C ILE A 210 27.01 28.24 -6.63
N VAL A 211 27.57 28.65 -5.49
CA VAL A 211 28.24 29.94 -5.37
C VAL A 211 29.56 29.79 -6.10
N SER A 212 29.54 30.10 -7.39
CA SER A 212 30.75 30.33 -8.16
C SER A 212 31.47 31.53 -7.57
N SER A 213 32.55 31.24 -6.86
CA SER A 213 33.61 32.20 -6.60
C SER A 213 34.29 32.52 -7.92
N ASN A 214 34.07 33.73 -8.43
CA ASN A 214 34.95 34.31 -9.44
C ASN A 214 35.69 35.48 -8.80
N SER A 215 36.95 35.19 -8.50
CA SER A 215 38.02 36.15 -8.29
C SER A 215 38.31 36.90 -9.59
N THR A 216 38.31 38.23 -9.53
CA THR A 216 39.26 39.12 -10.23
C THR A 216 39.31 40.43 -9.47
#